data_AF-A0A7S0NDE6-F1
#
_entry.id   AF-A0A7S0NDE6-F1
#
_cell.length_a   1.000
_cell.length_b   1.000
_cell.length_c   1.000
_cell.angle_alpha   90.00
_cell.angle_beta   90.00
_cell.angle_gamma   90.00
#
_symmetry.space_group_name_H-M   'P 1'
#
loop_
_entity.id
_entity.type
_entity.pdbx_description
1 polymer ?
#
loop_
_entity_poly.entity_id
_entity_poly.type
_entity_poly.pdbx_seq_one_letter_code
_entity_poly.pdbx_strand_id
1 'polypeptide(L)'
;ASGFFGDTPHNMYTQALPDEITLAKEPPLAPLQLSCIALNTQPAPDPRIAGWTLPTPLSVILTHMCLTPRGATATTMSVTHRFRNKFVTVVIYKPRLAPSSASASS
;
A
#
# COMPACT_ATOMS: atom_id res chain seq x y z
N ALA A 1 34.05 1.75 4.45
CA ALA A 1 32.74 1.23 4.90
C ALA A 1 32.09 2.28 5.77
N SER A 2 31.51 3.31 5.16
CA SER A 2 30.83 4.41 5.84
C SER A 2 29.38 4.01 6.12
N GLY A 3 28.94 4.34 7.33
CA GLY A 3 27.74 3.83 7.96
C GLY A 3 26.47 4.11 7.16
N PHE A 4 25.74 3.04 6.85
CA PHE A 4 24.34 3.14 6.47
C PHE A 4 23.39 2.76 7.62
N PHE A 5 23.91 2.25 8.74
CA PHE A 5 23.11 1.81 9.90
C PHE A 5 23.77 2.08 11.27
N GLY A 6 24.77 2.95 11.35
CA GLY A 6 25.42 3.29 12.61
C GLY A 6 24.88 4.60 13.16
N ASP A 7 24.20 4.53 14.30
CA ASP A 7 23.75 5.64 15.15
C ASP A 7 22.69 6.59 14.55
N THR A 8 21.50 6.06 14.25
CA THR A 8 20.31 6.90 14.18
C THR A 8 19.86 7.25 15.61
N PRO A 9 19.76 8.54 16.00
CA PRO A 9 19.18 8.89 17.29
C PRO A 9 17.74 8.39 17.34
N HIS A 10 17.37 7.83 18.48
CA HIS A 10 16.07 7.23 18.76
C HIS A 10 14.98 8.31 18.82
N ASN A 11 14.58 8.91 17.67
CA ASN A 11 13.36 9.70 17.40
C ASN A 11 13.51 11.00 16.54
N MET A 12 14.26 11.02 15.44
CA MET A 12 14.30 12.21 14.54
C MET A 12 12.98 12.51 13.77
N TYR A 13 11.84 11.92 14.17
CA TYR A 13 10.56 12.24 13.56
C TYR A 13 10.14 13.66 13.98
N THR A 14 10.14 14.58 13.01
CA THR A 14 9.69 15.96 13.18
C THR A 14 8.53 16.26 12.23
N GLN A 15 7.74 17.28 12.58
CA GLN A 15 6.71 17.84 11.70
C GLN A 15 7.27 18.93 10.78
N ALA A 16 8.52 19.35 10.97
CA ALA A 16 9.17 20.30 10.08
C ALA A 16 9.38 19.68 8.70
N LEU A 17 9.12 20.47 7.64
CA LEU A 17 9.42 20.04 6.28
C LEU A 17 10.94 19.86 6.12
N PRO A 18 11.39 18.84 5.36
CA PRO A 18 12.79 18.72 4.98
C PRO A 18 13.24 19.97 4.21
N ASP A 19 14.54 20.28 4.27
CA ASP A 19 15.12 21.34 3.44
C ASP A 19 15.08 20.96 1.94
N GLU A 20 15.29 21.95 1.06
CA GLU A 20 15.18 21.74 -0.38
C GLU A 20 16.20 20.73 -0.92
N ILE A 21 17.40 20.68 -0.33
CA ILE A 21 18.48 19.78 -0.75
C ILE A 21 18.12 18.32 -0.44
N THR A 22 17.60 18.05 0.77
CA THR A 22 17.17 16.70 1.14
C THR A 22 15.93 16.26 0.37
N LEU A 23 15.01 17.19 0.09
CA LEU A 23 13.83 16.93 -0.71
C LEU A 23 14.16 16.66 -2.19
N ALA A 24 15.21 17.30 -2.73
CA ALA A 24 15.67 17.12 -4.11
C ALA A 24 16.49 15.83 -4.34
N LYS A 25 16.78 15.06 -3.28
CA LYS A 25 17.48 13.79 -3.42
C LYS A 25 16.60 12.78 -4.14
N GLU A 26 17.16 12.14 -5.17
CA GLU A 26 16.45 11.13 -5.96
C GLU A 26 15.93 9.99 -5.06
N PRO A 27 14.62 9.67 -5.10
CA PRO A 27 14.06 8.57 -4.34
C PRO A 27 14.60 7.22 -4.86
N PRO A 28 14.64 6.19 -4.00
CA PRO A 28 14.96 4.86 -4.46
C PRO A 28 13.94 4.37 -5.48
N LEU A 29 14.42 3.65 -6.49
CA LEU A 29 13.54 2.99 -7.46
C LEU A 29 12.60 2.02 -6.74
N ALA A 30 11.32 2.04 -7.13
CA ALA A 30 10.35 1.09 -6.61
C ALA A 30 10.73 -0.35 -6.99
N PRO A 31 10.80 -1.29 -6.02
CA PRO A 31 11.03 -2.69 -6.33
C PRO A 31 9.93 -3.27 -7.22
N LEU A 32 10.31 -3.98 -8.28
CA LEU A 32 9.36 -4.59 -9.23
C LEU A 32 8.37 -5.55 -8.55
N GLN A 33 8.79 -6.19 -7.44
CA GLN A 33 7.94 -7.12 -6.70
C GLN A 33 6.68 -6.46 -6.13
N LEU A 34 6.67 -5.14 -5.90
CA LEU A 34 5.49 -4.42 -5.39
C LEU A 34 4.32 -4.41 -6.39
N SER A 35 4.57 -4.73 -7.66
CA SER A 35 3.53 -4.88 -8.68
C SER A 35 2.77 -6.21 -8.62
N CYS A 36 3.30 -7.22 -7.90
CA CYS A 36 2.74 -8.57 -7.84
C CYS A 36 1.57 -8.69 -6.85
N ILE A 37 0.48 -7.96 -7.08
CA ILE A 37 -0.69 -7.92 -6.19
C ILE A 37 -1.57 -9.17 -6.41
N ALA A 38 -1.76 -9.99 -5.37
CA ALA A 38 -2.55 -11.22 -5.45
C ALA A 38 -4.00 -11.01 -5.92
N LEU A 39 -4.61 -9.87 -5.57
CA LEU A 39 -5.97 -9.49 -6.00
C LEU A 39 -6.10 -9.24 -7.50
N ASN A 40 -4.99 -9.04 -8.22
CA ASN A 40 -5.00 -8.86 -9.68
C ASN A 40 -4.92 -10.19 -10.44
N THR A 41 -4.78 -11.31 -9.72
CA THR A 41 -4.75 -12.64 -10.34
C THR A 41 -6.16 -13.17 -10.57
N GLN A 42 -6.33 -13.94 -11.65
CA GLN A 42 -7.61 -14.60 -11.89
C GLN A 42 -7.84 -15.70 -10.83
N PRO A 43 -9.08 -15.86 -10.34
CA PRO A 43 -9.43 -16.98 -9.47
C PRO A 43 -9.07 -18.32 -10.11
N ALA A 44 -8.74 -19.31 -9.28
CA ALA A 44 -8.44 -20.64 -9.79
C ALA A 44 -9.67 -21.24 -10.51
N PRO A 45 -9.50 -21.87 -11.69
CA PRO A 45 -10.62 -22.43 -12.45
C PRO A 45 -11.16 -23.75 -11.85
N ASP A 46 -10.51 -24.30 -10.82
CA ASP A 46 -10.93 -25.54 -10.18
C ASP A 46 -12.18 -25.29 -9.30
N PRO A 47 -13.32 -25.92 -9.59
CA PRO A 47 -14.57 -25.72 -8.83
C PRO A 47 -14.48 -26.16 -7.36
N ARG A 48 -13.45 -26.93 -6.98
CA ARG A 48 -13.19 -27.33 -5.59
C ARG A 48 -12.51 -26.23 -4.78
N ILE A 49 -11.95 -25.22 -5.45
CA ILE A 49 -11.26 -24.10 -4.82
C ILE A 49 -12.26 -22.97 -4.66
N ALA A 50 -12.42 -22.47 -3.43
CA ALA A 50 -13.33 -21.37 -3.19
C ALA A 50 -12.85 -20.11 -3.93
N GLY A 51 -13.77 -19.38 -4.57
CA GLY A 51 -13.43 -18.22 -5.42
C GLY A 51 -12.74 -17.04 -4.71
N TRP A 52 -12.68 -17.06 -3.37
CA TRP A 52 -11.95 -16.10 -2.55
C TRP A 52 -10.52 -16.56 -2.21
N THR A 53 -10.10 -17.72 -2.71
CA THR A 53 -8.74 -18.24 -2.52
C THR A 53 -7.78 -17.48 -3.42
N LEU A 54 -6.79 -16.84 -2.80
CA LEU A 54 -5.73 -16.12 -3.50
C LEU A 54 -4.46 -16.97 -3.59
N PRO A 55 -3.61 -16.76 -4.62
CA PRO A 55 -2.30 -17.39 -4.66
C PRO A 55 -1.43 -16.93 -3.50
N THR A 56 -0.43 -17.76 -3.15
CA THR A 56 0.53 -17.41 -2.10
C THR A 56 1.26 -16.11 -2.44
N PRO A 57 1.18 -15.08 -1.59
CA PRO A 57 1.84 -13.80 -1.84
C PRO A 57 3.36 -13.90 -1.68
N LEU A 58 4.10 -13.00 -2.34
CA LEU A 58 5.53 -12.81 -2.06
C LEU A 58 5.71 -12.23 -0.66
N SER A 59 6.76 -12.64 0.07
CA SER A 59 7.02 -12.11 1.43
C SER A 59 7.21 -10.59 1.44
N VAL A 60 7.83 -10.05 0.38
CA VAL A 60 8.13 -8.61 0.24
C VAL A 60 6.88 -7.75 0.04
N ILE A 61 5.74 -8.31 -0.40
CA ILE A 61 4.51 -7.53 -0.58
C ILE A 61 3.63 -7.48 0.68
N LEU A 62 3.98 -8.26 1.70
CA LEU A 62 3.24 -8.26 2.96
C LEU A 62 3.35 -6.88 3.62
N THR A 63 2.27 -6.45 4.27
CA THR A 63 2.15 -5.13 4.94
C THR A 63 2.16 -3.90 4.02
N HIS A 64 2.36 -4.08 2.71
CA HIS A 64 2.19 -3.00 1.75
C HIS A 64 0.72 -2.75 1.45
N MET A 65 0.34 -1.49 1.43
CA MET A 65 -1.01 -1.03 1.16
C MET A 65 -1.20 -0.80 -0.35
N CYS A 66 -2.19 -1.46 -0.94
CA CYS A 66 -2.54 -1.30 -2.35
C CYS A 66 -3.86 -0.53 -2.47
N LEU A 67 -3.87 0.53 -3.28
CA LEU A 67 -5.06 1.31 -3.57
C LEU A 67 -5.59 0.96 -4.96
N THR A 68 -6.91 0.80 -5.07
CA THR A 68 -7.57 0.63 -6.38
C THR A 68 -8.42 1.86 -6.67
N PRO A 69 -8.13 2.62 -7.75
CA PRO A 69 -8.83 3.87 -8.07
C PRO A 69 -10.22 3.66 -8.69
N ARG A 70 -10.74 2.44 -8.72
CA ARG A 70 -11.94 2.07 -9.51
C ARG A 70 -13.29 2.48 -8.90
N GLY A 71 -13.32 3.25 -7.81
CA GLY A 71 -14.57 3.68 -7.18
C GLY A 71 -14.79 5.18 -7.27
N ALA A 72 -15.84 5.61 -7.99
CA ALA A 72 -16.25 7.02 -8.04
C ALA A 72 -16.74 7.54 -6.67
N THR A 73 -17.28 6.64 -5.84
CA THR A 73 -17.93 6.96 -4.55
C THR A 73 -17.15 6.48 -3.33
N ALA A 74 -16.16 5.62 -3.53
CA ALA A 74 -15.38 5.02 -2.44
C ALA A 74 -13.94 4.75 -2.87
N THR A 75 -13.00 4.96 -1.95
CA THR A 75 -11.62 4.51 -2.10
C THR A 75 -11.51 3.07 -1.58
N THR A 76 -11.12 2.17 -2.47
CA THR A 76 -10.86 0.77 -2.13
C THR A 76 -9.38 0.60 -1.81
N MET A 77 -9.10 0.08 -0.62
CA MET A 77 -7.75 -0.15 -0.12
C MET A 77 -7.61 -1.63 0.22
N SER A 78 -6.41 -2.18 0.09
CA SER A 78 -6.15 -3.56 0.46
C SER A 78 -4.77 -3.73 1.07
N VAL A 79 -4.63 -4.73 1.94
CA VAL A 79 -3.36 -5.10 2.56
C VAL A 79 -3.33 -6.60 2.80
N THR A 80 -2.16 -7.22 2.60
CA THR A 80 -1.97 -8.64 2.90
C THR A 80 -1.09 -8.80 4.12
N HIS A 81 -1.60 -9.50 5.14
CA HIS A 81 -0.88 -9.82 6.36
C HIS A 81 -0.66 -11.33 6.50
N ARG A 82 0.45 -11.69 7.14
CA ARG A 82 0.71 -13.07 7.57
C ARG A 82 0.11 -13.28 8.96
N PHE A 83 -0.75 -14.28 9.10
CA PHE A 83 -1.27 -14.76 10.37
C PHE A 83 -0.77 -16.19 10.60
N ARG A 84 0.24 -16.34 11.47
CA ARG A 84 0.97 -17.60 11.69
C ARG A 84 1.55 -18.14 10.38
N ASN A 85 0.99 -19.22 9.84
CA ASN A 85 1.42 -19.83 8.58
C ASN A 85 0.40 -19.68 7.44
N LYS A 86 -0.50 -18.69 7.56
CA LYS A 86 -1.49 -18.34 6.53
C LYS A 86 -1.38 -16.87 6.17
N PHE A 87 -1.94 -16.51 5.02
CA PHE A 87 -2.01 -15.14 4.53
C PHE A 87 -3.46 -14.71 4.44
N VAL A 88 -3.73 -13.48 4.87
CA VAL A 88 -5.06 -12.87 4.84
C VAL A 88 -4.94 -11.55 4.11
N THR A 89 -5.72 -11.39 3.05
CA THR A 89 -5.85 -10.11 2.34
C THR A 89 -7.13 -9.43 2.80
N VAL A 90 -7.00 -8.26 3.42
CA VAL A 90 -8.13 -7.44 3.85
C VAL A 90 -8.40 -6.40 2.77
N VAL A 91 -9.67 -6.22 2.41
CA VAL A 91 -10.13 -5.17 1.50
C VAL A 91 -11.05 -4.22 2.26
N ILE A 92 -10.74 -2.93 2.25
CA ILE A 92 -11.45 -1.87 2.95
C ILE A 92 -12.07 -0.96 1.90
N TYR A 93 -13.38 -0.77 1.99
CA TYR A 93 -14.12 0.20 1.18
C TYR A 93 -14.39 1.43 2.05
N LYS A 94 -13.67 2.52 1.79
CA LYS A 94 -13.86 3.79 2.49
C LYS A 94 -14.67 4.74 1.61
N PRO A 95 -15.89 5.15 2.00
CA PRO A 95 -16.65 6.16 1.27
C PRO A 95 -15.85 7.46 1.11
N ARG A 96 -15.95 8.09 -0.05
CA ARG A 96 -15.50 9.47 -0.24
C ARG A 96 -16.68 10.38 0.06
N LEU A 97 -16.49 11.32 0.98
CA LEU A 97 -17.43 12.42 1.10
C LEU A 97 -17.47 13.11 -0.26
N ALA A 98 -18.65 13.28 -0.85
CA ALA A 98 -18.80 14.12 -2.03
C ALA A 98 -18.15 15.47 -1.70
N PRO A 99 -17.39 16.10 -2.63
CA PRO A 99 -16.94 17.45 -2.38
C PRO A 99 -18.18 18.27 -2.05
N SER A 100 -18.29 18.72 -0.79
CA SER A 100 -19.28 19.71 -0.44
C SER A 100 -19.05 20.84 -1.42
N SER A 101 -20.10 21.31 -2.09
CA SER A 101 -20.09 22.51 -2.93
C SER A 101 -19.85 23.75 -2.06
N ALA A 102 -18.73 23.78 -1.36
CA ALA A 102 -18.27 24.87 -0.52
C ALA A 102 -17.71 25.95 -1.45
N SER A 103 -18.60 26.88 -1.76
CA SER A 103 -18.31 28.27 -2.15
C SER A 103 -17.33 28.48 -3.31
N ALA A 104 -17.83 28.31 -4.53
CA ALA A 104 -17.38 29.17 -5.64
C ALA A 104 -18.24 30.44 -5.61
N SER A 105 -17.81 31.43 -4.84
CA SER A 105 -18.28 32.81 -4.94
C SER A 105 -17.13 33.76 -4.64
N SER A 106 -16.46 34.21 -5.70
CA SER A 106 -15.66 35.44 -5.76
C SER A 106 -15.82 36.02 -7.14
#